data_AF-A0A7C9AKU5-F1
#
_entry.id   AF-A0A7C9AKU5-F1
#
_cell.length_a   1.000
_cell.length_b   1.000
_cell.length_c   1.000
_cell.angle_alpha   90.00
_cell.angle_beta   90.00
_cell.angle_gamma   90.00
#
_symmetry.space_group_name_H-M   'P 1'
#
loop_
_entity.id
_entity.type
_entity.pdbx_description
1 polymer ?
#
loop_
_entity_poly.entity_id
_entity_poly.type
_entity_poly.pdbx_seq_one_letter_code
_entity_poly.pdbx_strand_id
1 'polypeptide(L)'
;SRFLQNLKLQDLKCLTGAYTTTRTHNDGNHLLFWDRHLRRLSNSLQILLNSNPSLVFGPGVSGSVPFWSSVNWDGLIRRRVDATMRKALPFALGKRNSGEELAISALIGGNCEELEGIVGRIDEDMV
;
A
#
# COMPACT_ATOMS: atom_id res chain seq x y z
N SER A 1 13.69 -10.39 26.60
CA SER A 1 12.32 -10.15 26.10
C SER A 1 12.45 -9.18 24.93
N ARG A 2 12.04 -9.59 23.72
CA ARG A 2 12.48 -9.01 22.45
C ARG A 2 11.75 -7.69 22.16
N PHE A 3 12.52 -6.63 21.93
CA PHE A 3 12.04 -5.36 21.39
C PHE A 3 11.66 -5.58 19.92
N LEU A 4 10.37 -5.44 19.60
CA LEU A 4 9.91 -5.30 18.21
C LEU A 4 10.20 -3.84 17.81
N GLN A 5 11.27 -3.61 17.05
CA GLN A 5 11.43 -2.35 16.35
C GLN A 5 10.43 -2.32 15.20
N ASN A 6 9.28 -1.66 15.43
CA ASN A 6 8.29 -1.43 14.40
C ASN A 6 8.78 -0.32 13.48
N LEU A 7 9.05 -0.64 12.20
CA LEU A 7 9.18 0.38 11.17
C LEU A 7 7.78 0.93 10.86
N LYS A 8 7.30 1.86 11.70
CA LYS A 8 6.07 2.61 11.50
C LYS A 8 6.38 3.83 10.64
N LEU A 9 6.12 3.73 9.34
CA LEU A 9 5.95 4.91 8.51
C LEU A 9 4.51 5.40 8.69
N GLN A 10 4.39 6.49 9.46
CA GLN A 10 3.23 7.38 9.62
C GLN A 10 2.11 6.97 10.59
N ASP A 11 1.58 8.00 11.26
CA ASP A 11 0.71 7.98 12.43
C ASP A 11 -0.64 7.28 12.21
N LEU A 12 -1.07 6.56 13.24
CA LEU A 12 -2.22 5.63 13.25
C LEU A 12 -3.58 6.35 13.36
N LYS A 13 -3.77 7.49 12.68
CA LYS A 13 -4.97 8.33 12.89
C LYS A 13 -6.01 8.32 11.77
N CYS A 14 -5.67 7.87 10.57
CA CYS A 14 -6.67 7.58 9.52
C CYS A 14 -6.01 6.77 8.40
N LEU A 15 -6.14 5.44 8.41
CA LEU A 15 -5.56 4.57 7.38
C LEU A 15 -6.69 3.97 6.54
N THR A 16 -7.40 4.81 5.80
CA THR A 16 -8.34 4.37 4.76
C THR A 16 -7.55 3.68 3.66
N GLY A 17 -7.86 2.42 3.38
CA GLY A 17 -7.26 1.66 2.30
C GLY A 17 -7.06 0.18 2.64
N ALA A 18 -6.21 -0.47 1.86
CA ALA A 18 -5.81 -1.85 2.08
C ALA A 18 -4.39 -1.90 2.67
N TYR A 19 -4.13 -2.83 3.58
CA TYR A 19 -2.80 -3.04 4.12
C TYR A 19 -2.42 -4.52 4.14
N THR A 20 -1.12 -4.78 4.20
CA THR A 20 -0.55 -6.11 4.46
C THR A 20 0.68 -5.96 5.33
N THR A 21 0.93 -6.97 6.16
CA THR A 21 2.14 -7.06 6.98
C THR A 21 2.87 -8.34 6.65
N THR A 22 4.19 -8.24 6.47
CA THR A 22 5.12 -9.35 6.40
C THR A 22 6.25 -9.15 7.41
N ARG A 23 7.13 -10.13 7.54
CA ARG A 23 8.29 -10.11 8.41
C ARG A 23 9.54 -10.55 7.66
N THR A 24 10.68 -10.05 8.10
CA THR A 24 11.95 -10.61 7.67
C THR A 24 12.25 -11.93 8.39
N HIS A 25 13.19 -12.68 7.81
CA HIS A 25 13.75 -13.88 8.39
C HIS A 25 15.24 -14.00 8.04
N ASN A 26 15.93 -14.81 8.84
CA ASN A 26 17.35 -15.13 8.71
C ASN A 26 18.19 -13.86 8.84
N ASP A 27 18.02 -13.19 9.99
CA ASP A 27 18.74 -11.97 10.32
C ASP A 27 18.45 -10.85 9.31
N GLY A 28 17.17 -10.60 8.99
CA GLY A 28 16.80 -9.53 8.05
C GLY A 28 17.09 -9.82 6.57
N ASN A 29 17.72 -10.94 6.23
CA ASN A 29 18.20 -11.20 4.86
C ASN A 29 17.10 -11.65 3.89
N HIS A 30 15.97 -12.16 4.40
CA HIS A 30 14.86 -12.66 3.59
C HIS A 30 13.56 -11.98 3.97
N LEU A 31 12.77 -11.54 2.99
CA LEU A 31 11.36 -11.20 3.21
C LEU A 31 10.49 -12.43 3.01
N LEU A 32 9.68 -12.80 4.01
CA LEU A 32 8.81 -13.96 3.89
C LEU A 32 7.62 -13.67 2.97
N PHE A 33 7.41 -14.57 2.00
CA PHE A 33 6.23 -14.62 1.13
C PHE A 33 5.86 -13.28 0.45
N TRP A 34 6.85 -12.47 0.09
CA TRP A 34 6.61 -11.09 -0.35
C TRP A 34 5.60 -10.96 -1.49
N ASP A 35 5.77 -11.73 -2.56
CA ASP A 35 4.85 -11.71 -3.71
C ASP A 35 3.42 -12.08 -3.33
N ARG A 36 3.25 -13.03 -2.40
CA ARG A 36 1.93 -13.43 -1.87
C ARG A 36 1.31 -12.28 -1.08
N HIS A 37 2.09 -11.58 -0.26
CA HIS A 37 1.60 -10.44 0.52
C HIS A 37 1.18 -9.27 -0.39
N LEU A 38 1.93 -8.99 -1.46
CA LEU A 38 1.59 -7.95 -2.44
C LEU A 38 0.33 -8.30 -3.25
N ARG A 39 0.18 -9.56 -3.68
CA ARG A 39 -1.04 -10.01 -4.36
C ARG A 39 -2.26 -9.91 -3.45
N ARG A 40 -2.13 -10.28 -2.18
CA ARG A 40 -3.21 -10.12 -1.20
C ARG A 40 -3.58 -8.65 -1.01
N LEU A 41 -2.60 -7.76 -0.92
CA LEU A 41 -2.81 -6.32 -0.82
C LEU A 41 -3.58 -5.77 -2.03
N SER A 42 -3.20 -6.20 -3.23
CA SER A 42 -3.90 -5.86 -4.48
C SER A 42 -5.35 -6.32 -4.50
N ASN A 43 -5.59 -7.59 -4.17
CA ASN A 43 -6.95 -8.12 -4.11
C ASN A 43 -7.81 -7.37 -3.09
N SER A 44 -7.26 -7.10 -1.90
CA SER A 44 -7.97 -6.33 -0.87
C SER A 44 -8.30 -4.91 -1.33
N LEU A 45 -7.37 -4.24 -2.02
CA LEU A 45 -7.63 -2.91 -2.57
C LEU A 45 -8.75 -2.96 -3.61
N GLN A 46 -8.70 -3.90 -4.54
CA GLN A 46 -9.74 -4.06 -5.58
C GLN A 46 -11.12 -4.35 -4.98
N ILE A 47 -11.20 -5.18 -3.94
CA ILE A 47 -12.45 -5.43 -3.21
C ILE A 47 -12.96 -4.13 -2.57
N LEU A 48 -12.11 -3.38 -1.88
CA LEU A 48 -12.50 -2.12 -1.23
C LEU A 48 -12.98 -1.09 -2.25
N LEU A 49 -12.25 -0.96 -3.34
CA LEU A 49 -12.63 -0.13 -4.47
C LEU A 49 -14.02 -0.53 -4.98
N ASN A 50 -14.24 -1.77 -5.37
CA ASN A 50 -15.52 -2.21 -5.94
C ASN A 50 -16.70 -2.16 -4.95
N SER A 51 -16.46 -2.35 -3.65
CA SER A 51 -17.53 -2.44 -2.64
C SER A 51 -17.84 -1.11 -1.98
N ASN A 52 -16.81 -0.34 -1.59
CA ASN A 52 -16.96 0.93 -0.92
C ASN A 52 -15.73 1.83 -1.17
N PRO A 53 -15.69 2.55 -2.31
CA PRO A 53 -14.64 3.49 -2.68
C PRO A 53 -14.21 4.47 -1.59
N SER A 54 -15.17 4.88 -0.73
CA SER A 54 -14.93 5.84 0.34
C SER A 54 -13.95 5.32 1.39
N LEU A 55 -13.79 3.99 1.51
CA LEU A 55 -12.78 3.38 2.37
C LEU A 55 -11.36 3.50 1.81
N VAL A 56 -11.19 3.90 0.55
CA VAL A 56 -9.88 4.11 -0.09
C VAL A 56 -9.61 5.60 -0.27
N PHE A 57 -10.59 6.35 -0.77
CA PHE A 57 -10.45 7.78 -1.11
C PHE A 57 -11.16 8.72 -0.14
N GLY A 58 -11.68 8.25 0.99
CA GLY A 58 -12.40 9.08 1.95
C GLY A 58 -13.84 9.44 1.54
N PRO A 59 -14.57 10.14 2.43
CA PRO A 59 -15.95 10.53 2.20
C PRO A 59 -16.08 11.50 1.02
N GLY A 60 -17.07 11.31 0.15
CA GLY A 60 -17.30 12.13 -1.05
C GLY A 60 -17.11 11.36 -2.36
N VAL A 61 -16.40 10.23 -2.33
CA VAL A 61 -16.25 9.33 -3.49
C VAL A 61 -17.35 8.27 -3.45
N SER A 62 -18.43 8.52 -4.19
CA SER A 62 -19.56 7.59 -4.36
C SER A 62 -19.67 7.18 -5.82
N GLY A 63 -19.42 5.90 -6.11
CA GLY A 63 -19.61 5.34 -7.45
C GLY A 63 -18.67 4.17 -7.71
N SER A 64 -19.20 3.08 -8.30
CA SER A 64 -18.37 2.05 -8.92
C SER A 64 -17.66 2.69 -10.12
N VAL A 65 -16.39 3.08 -9.98
CA VAL A 65 -15.66 3.69 -11.09
C VAL A 65 -15.30 2.56 -12.07
N PRO A 66 -15.90 2.48 -13.28
CA PRO A 66 -15.72 1.34 -14.18
C PRO A 66 -14.25 1.15 -14.61
N PHE A 67 -13.48 2.23 -14.52
CA PHE A 67 -12.08 2.32 -14.92
C PHE A 67 -11.15 1.35 -14.17
N TRP A 68 -11.43 1.01 -12.91
CA TRP A 68 -10.50 0.22 -12.09
C TRP A 68 -10.30 -1.20 -12.58
N SER A 69 -11.25 -1.74 -13.34
CA SER A 69 -11.15 -3.08 -13.95
C SER A 69 -10.03 -3.19 -14.99
N SER A 70 -9.63 -2.06 -15.60
CA SER A 70 -8.56 -2.00 -16.62
C SER A 70 -7.16 -1.81 -16.03
N VAL A 71 -7.07 -1.48 -14.74
CA VAL A 71 -5.79 -1.19 -14.07
C VAL A 71 -5.10 -2.49 -13.67
N ASN A 72 -3.82 -2.63 -14.07
CA ASN A 72 -2.96 -3.69 -13.53
C ASN A 72 -2.53 -3.37 -12.09
N TRP A 73 -3.43 -3.62 -11.14
CA TRP A 73 -3.23 -3.34 -9.72
C TRP A 73 -2.01 -4.05 -9.14
N ASP A 74 -1.77 -5.31 -9.49
CA ASP A 74 -0.61 -6.07 -9.03
C ASP A 74 0.70 -5.38 -9.42
N GLY A 75 0.82 -4.97 -10.68
CA GLY A 75 1.99 -4.26 -11.20
C GLY A 75 2.17 -2.87 -10.58
N LEU A 76 1.08 -2.11 -10.46
CA LEU A 76 1.09 -0.76 -9.88
C LEU A 76 1.53 -0.79 -8.42
N ILE A 77 0.93 -1.69 -7.63
CA ILE A 77 1.20 -1.87 -6.21
C ILE A 77 2.63 -2.32 -6.01
N ARG A 78 3.06 -3.36 -6.73
CA ARG A 78 4.44 -3.86 -6.65
C ARG A 78 5.45 -2.76 -6.95
N ARG A 79 5.26 -2.00 -8.04
CA ARG A 79 6.15 -0.88 -8.39
C ARG A 79 6.21 0.17 -7.29
N ARG A 80 5.08 0.59 -6.72
CA ARG A 80 5.03 1.60 -5.66
C ARG A 80 5.68 1.09 -4.38
N VAL A 81 5.32 -0.10 -3.92
CA VAL A 81 5.85 -0.66 -2.68
C VAL A 81 7.35 -0.96 -2.82
N ASP A 82 7.81 -1.53 -3.94
CA ASP A 82 9.23 -1.79 -4.20
C ASP A 82 10.05 -0.48 -4.27
N ALA A 83 9.48 0.60 -4.81
CA ALA A 83 10.14 1.92 -4.79
C ALA A 83 10.31 2.48 -3.37
N THR A 84 9.29 2.34 -2.50
CA THR A 84 9.38 2.74 -1.10
C THR A 84 10.34 1.85 -0.31
N MET A 85 10.27 0.54 -0.51
CA MET A 85 11.12 -0.45 0.15
C MET A 85 12.60 -0.24 -0.17
N ARG A 86 12.95 0.07 -1.42
CA ARG A 86 14.33 0.39 -1.82
C ARG A 86 14.91 1.58 -1.04
N LYS A 87 14.08 2.52 -0.57
CA LYS A 87 14.50 3.67 0.22
C LYS A 87 14.50 3.38 1.72
N ALA A 88 13.42 2.77 2.23
CA ALA A 88 13.19 2.62 3.66
C ALA A 88 13.89 1.39 4.26
N LEU A 89 13.98 0.27 3.52
CA LEU A 89 14.48 -0.99 4.05
C LEU A 89 15.97 -0.92 4.42
N PRO A 90 16.90 -0.35 3.61
CA PRO A 90 18.30 -0.26 4.00
C PRO A 90 18.49 0.54 5.29
N PHE A 91 17.72 1.62 5.46
CA PHE A 91 17.76 2.43 6.67
C PHE A 91 17.28 1.64 7.90
N ALA A 92 16.16 0.92 7.76
CA ALA A 92 15.61 0.09 8.84
C ALA A 92 16.57 -1.05 9.24
N LEU A 93 17.16 -1.73 8.25
CA LEU A 93 18.16 -2.78 8.47
C LEU A 93 19.45 -2.23 9.10
N GLY A 94 19.81 -0.98 8.85
CA GLY A 94 20.98 -0.34 9.48
C GLY A 94 20.76 0.09 10.94
N LYS A 95 19.52 0.10 11.44
CA LYS A 95 19.18 0.47 12.82
C LYS A 95 18.89 -0.71 13.75
N ARG A 96 18.69 -1.90 13.19
CA ARG A 96 18.41 -3.12 13.96
C ARG A 96 19.69 -3.70 14.56
N ASN A 97 19.55 -4.44 15.66
CA ASN A 97 20.66 -5.26 16.18
C ASN A 97 20.80 -6.57 15.40
N SER A 98 21.99 -7.18 15.45
CA SER A 98 22.20 -8.53 14.92
C SER A 98 21.25 -9.52 15.60
N GLY A 99 20.59 -10.35 14.80
CA GLY A 99 19.55 -11.29 15.19
C GLY A 99 18.13 -10.72 15.24
N GLU A 100 17.94 -9.40 15.08
CA GLU A 100 16.60 -8.79 15.06
C GLU A 100 15.94 -8.90 13.69
N GLU A 101 14.64 -9.22 13.68
CA GLU A 101 13.80 -9.24 12.48
C GLU A 101 12.90 -8.01 12.43
N LEU A 102 12.56 -7.56 11.22
CA LEU A 102 11.65 -6.45 10.98
C LEU A 102 10.25 -6.96 10.67
N ALA A 103 9.24 -6.32 11.22
CA ALA A 103 7.87 -6.38 10.70
C ALA A 103 7.67 -5.21 9.72
N ILE A 104 7.26 -5.53 8.50
CA ILE A 104 7.08 -4.57 7.42
C ILE A 104 5.59 -4.52 7.10
N SER A 105 5.00 -3.34 7.29
CA SER A 105 3.61 -3.07 6.93
C SER A 105 3.56 -2.14 5.73
N ALA A 106 2.82 -2.52 4.70
CA ALA A 106 2.52 -1.70 3.55
C ALA A 106 1.02 -1.35 3.57
N LEU A 107 0.70 -0.06 3.50
CA LEU A 107 -0.65 0.47 3.38
C LEU A 107 -0.77 1.19 2.04
N ILE A 108 -1.88 0.98 1.35
CA ILE A 108 -2.25 1.67 0.13
C ILE A 108 -3.65 2.24 0.29
N GLY A 109 -3.73 3.57 0.26
CA GLY A 109 -4.96 4.35 0.19
C GLY A 109 -4.95 5.24 -1.07
N GLY A 110 -6.04 5.95 -1.27
CA GLY A 110 -6.20 6.94 -2.33
C GLY A 110 -5.99 8.37 -1.82
N ASN A 111 -5.47 9.24 -2.68
CA ASN A 111 -5.48 10.69 -2.44
C ASN A 111 -6.73 11.28 -3.10
N CYS A 112 -7.59 11.96 -2.34
CA CYS A 112 -8.80 12.63 -2.84
C CYS A 112 -8.47 13.66 -3.94
N GLU A 113 -7.36 14.38 -3.79
CA GLU A 113 -6.93 15.46 -4.71
C GLU A 113 -6.50 14.93 -6.08
N GLU A 114 -5.98 13.69 -6.13
CA GLU A 114 -5.58 13.03 -7.39
C GLU A 114 -6.80 12.53 -8.18
N LEU A 115 -7.95 12.34 -7.51
CA LEU A 115 -9.19 11.89 -8.13
C LEU A 115 -9.92 13.04 -8.86
N GLU A 116 -9.93 14.25 -8.30
CA GLU A 116 -10.52 15.43 -8.94
C GLU A 116 -9.83 15.75 -10.27
N GLY A 117 -8.50 15.59 -10.36
CA GLY A 117 -7.74 15.76 -11.60
C GLY A 117 -7.97 14.66 -12.65
N ILE A 118 -8.40 13.47 -12.24
CA ILE A 118 -8.77 12.37 -13.17
C ILE A 118 -10.20 12.57 -13.68
N VAL A 119 -11.12 13.02 -12.83
CA VAL A 119 -12.50 13.35 -13.22
C VAL A 119 -12.52 14.58 -14.13
N GLY A 120 -11.81 15.66 -13.79
CA GLY A 120 -11.80 16.90 -14.58
C GLY A 120 -11.16 16.77 -15.97
N ARG A 121 -10.21 15.85 -16.17
CA ARG A 121 -9.65 15.56 -17.50
C ARG A 121 -10.62 14.84 -18.43
N ILE A 122 -11.59 14.12 -17.88
CA ILE A 122 -12.58 13.37 -18.68
C ILE A 122 -13.66 14.32 -19.21
N ASP A 123 -13.98 15.38 -18.48
CA ASP A 123 -14.91 16.42 -18.93
C ASP A 123 -14.33 17.24 -20.11
N GLU A 124 -13.01 17.41 -20.20
CA GLU A 124 -12.35 18.14 -21.30
C GLU A 124 -12.15 17.30 -22.57
N ASP A 125 -12.01 15.97 -22.45
CA ASP A 125 -11.82 15.06 -23.59
C ASP A 125 -13.14 14.59 -24.23
N MET A 126 -14.30 15.10 -23.78
CA MET A 126 -15.64 14.83 -24.33
C MET A 126 -16.35 16.07 -24.91
N VAL A 127 -15.61 17.15 -25.22
CA VAL A 127 -16.13 18.34 -25.94
C VAL A 127 -15.57 18.42 -27.36
#